data_AF-G5R3E1-F1
#
_entry.id   AF-G5R3E1-F1
#
_cell.length_a   1.000
_cell.length_b   1.000
_cell.length_c   1.000
_cell.angle_alpha   90.00
_cell.angle_beta   90.00
_cell.angle_gamma   90.00
#
_symmetry.space_group_name_H-M   'P 1'
#
loop_
_entity.id
_entity.type
_entity.pdbx_description
1 polymer ?
#
loop_
_entity_poly.entity_id
_entity_poly.type
_entity_poly.pdbx_seq_one_letter_code
_entity_poly.pdbx_strand_id
1 'polypeptide(L)'
;MLDEARAVGAEFNRIAGENCLYFETGQGSALSAGANFGADQVTMEARNYGLARHYDPFLVNTVVGFIGPEYLYNDRQIIRAGLEDHFMGKLSGISMGCDCCYTNHADADQNLNENLMILLATAGCNYIMGMPLGDDIMLNYQTTAFHDTATVRQLLNLRPSPEFERWLETMGIMANGRLTKRAGDPSLFF
;
A
#
# COMPACT_ATOMS: atom_id res chain seq x y z
N MET A 1 14.84 7.45 -17.98
CA MET A 1 14.20 6.24 -17.41
C MET A 1 12.71 6.48 -17.13
N LEU A 2 12.30 7.40 -16.24
CA LEU A 2 10.86 7.57 -15.95
C LEU A 2 10.05 8.15 -17.13
N ASP A 3 10.57 9.16 -17.82
CA ASP A 3 9.92 9.68 -19.05
C ASP A 3 9.77 8.59 -20.12
N GLU A 4 10.80 7.78 -20.28
CA GLU A 4 10.82 6.63 -21.19
C GLU A 4 9.82 5.57 -20.76
N ALA A 5 9.74 5.22 -19.47
CA ALA A 5 8.75 4.28 -18.94
C ALA A 5 7.32 4.74 -19.22
N ARG A 6 7.04 6.04 -19.11
CA ARG A 6 5.74 6.61 -19.49
C ARG A 6 5.47 6.49 -21.00
N ALA A 7 6.48 6.76 -21.83
CA ALA A 7 6.36 6.61 -23.29
C ALA A 7 6.13 5.15 -23.71
N VAL A 8 6.92 4.22 -23.14
CA VAL A 8 6.75 2.77 -23.31
C VAL A 8 5.36 2.34 -22.84
N GLY A 9 4.91 2.84 -21.70
CA GLY A 9 3.58 2.54 -21.18
C GLY A 9 2.47 2.97 -22.12
N ALA A 10 2.59 4.16 -22.73
CA ALA A 10 1.62 4.65 -23.71
C ALA A 10 1.59 3.83 -25.02
N GLU A 11 2.73 3.26 -25.42
CA GLU A 11 2.83 2.46 -26.65
C GLU A 11 2.43 1.00 -26.46
N PHE A 12 2.81 0.39 -25.32
CA PHE A 12 2.80 -1.06 -25.15
C PHE A 12 1.86 -1.58 -24.06
N ASN A 13 1.44 -0.75 -23.09
CA ASN A 13 0.67 -1.27 -21.96
C ASN A 13 -0.79 -1.53 -22.32
N ARG A 14 -1.35 -2.57 -21.73
CA ARG A 14 -2.77 -2.94 -21.85
C ARG A 14 -3.60 -2.26 -20.75
N ILE A 15 -3.59 -0.93 -20.73
CA ILE A 15 -4.33 -0.13 -19.76
C ILE A 15 -5.40 0.66 -20.49
N ALA A 16 -6.64 0.61 -20.00
CA ALA A 16 -7.76 1.34 -20.58
C ALA A 16 -7.83 2.80 -20.10
N GLY A 17 -7.30 3.07 -18.90
CA GLY A 17 -7.16 4.43 -18.36
C GLY A 17 -5.82 5.08 -18.72
N GLU A 18 -5.61 6.30 -18.24
CA GLU A 18 -4.45 7.12 -18.61
C GLU A 18 -3.21 6.87 -17.73
N ASN A 19 -3.41 6.38 -16.50
CA ASN A 19 -2.33 6.23 -15.52
C ASN A 19 -1.81 4.79 -15.52
N CYS A 20 -0.49 4.59 -15.73
CA CYS A 20 0.10 3.26 -15.86
C CYS A 20 1.38 3.04 -15.03
N LEU A 21 1.88 4.07 -14.34
CA LEU A 21 3.07 3.97 -13.50
C LEU A 21 2.70 3.62 -12.06
N TYR A 22 3.64 2.96 -11.38
CA TYR A 22 3.56 2.60 -9.99
C TYR A 22 4.90 2.93 -9.30
N PHE A 23 4.86 3.64 -8.18
CA PHE A 23 6.05 3.94 -7.36
C PHE A 23 5.88 3.42 -5.93
N GLU A 24 6.98 2.96 -5.35
CA GLU A 24 7.09 2.70 -3.91
C GLU A 24 8.08 3.66 -3.27
N THR A 25 7.79 4.01 -2.03
CA THR A 25 8.47 5.05 -1.24
C THR A 25 8.59 4.59 0.20
N GLY A 26 9.19 5.38 1.09
CA GLY A 26 9.32 5.00 2.48
C GLY A 26 10.35 5.84 3.23
N GLN A 27 9.96 6.26 4.43
CA GLN A 27 10.84 6.98 5.34
C GLN A 27 12.10 6.15 5.64
N GLY A 28 13.26 6.81 5.64
CA GLY A 28 14.58 6.20 5.91
C GLY A 28 15.41 5.89 4.66
N SER A 29 14.77 5.74 3.50
CA SER A 29 15.45 5.41 2.23
C SER A 29 16.60 6.38 1.87
N ALA A 30 16.34 7.69 1.92
CA ALA A 30 17.36 8.70 1.64
C ALA A 30 18.48 8.74 2.68
N LEU A 31 18.18 8.46 3.96
CA LEU A 31 19.20 8.38 5.01
C LEU A 31 20.10 7.15 4.79
N SER A 32 19.50 6.00 4.49
CA SER A 32 20.21 4.77 4.13
C SER A 32 21.20 4.97 2.98
N ALA A 33 20.79 5.73 1.96
CA ALA A 33 21.62 6.06 0.81
C ALA A 33 22.70 7.14 1.07
N GLY A 34 22.76 7.72 2.29
CA GLY A 34 23.63 8.88 2.57
C GLY A 34 23.25 10.13 1.76
N ALA A 35 21.99 10.23 1.34
CA ALA A 35 21.46 11.21 0.40
C ALA A 35 20.35 12.10 0.98
N ASN A 36 20.20 12.14 2.32
CA ASN A 36 19.26 13.03 3.00
C ASN A 36 19.81 14.45 3.20
N PHE A 37 21.11 14.66 3.03
CA PHE A 37 21.79 15.97 3.14
C PHE A 37 21.46 16.74 4.44
N GLY A 38 21.29 16.01 5.55
CA GLY A 38 20.98 16.58 6.87
C GLY A 38 19.50 16.85 7.14
N ALA A 39 18.61 16.61 6.17
CA ALA A 39 17.16 16.66 6.39
C ALA A 39 16.64 15.42 7.11
N ASP A 40 15.50 15.57 7.80
CA ASP A 40 14.79 14.46 8.44
C ASP A 40 14.07 13.58 7.39
N GLN A 41 13.72 12.36 7.80
CA GLN A 41 13.14 11.37 6.90
C GLN A 41 11.73 11.72 6.41
N VAL A 42 10.95 12.49 7.16
CA VAL A 42 9.57 12.89 6.78
C VAL A 42 9.65 13.94 5.67
N THR A 43 10.54 14.93 5.81
CA THR A 43 10.82 15.91 4.75
C THR A 43 11.32 15.23 3.48
N MET A 44 12.21 14.23 3.60
CA MET A 44 12.70 13.49 2.45
C MET A 44 11.60 12.65 1.78
N GLU A 45 10.71 12.06 2.56
CA GLU A 45 9.60 11.28 2.05
C GLU A 45 8.56 12.15 1.32
N ALA A 46 8.24 13.33 1.84
CA ALA A 46 7.39 14.30 1.14
C ALA A 46 7.94 14.70 -0.24
N ARG A 47 9.28 14.74 -0.40
CA ARG A 47 9.92 15.01 -1.69
C ARG A 47 9.70 13.88 -2.70
N ASN A 48 9.61 12.63 -2.25
CA ASN A 48 9.27 11.50 -3.11
C ASN A 48 7.88 11.71 -3.74
N TYR A 49 6.91 12.22 -2.97
CA TYR A 49 5.56 12.47 -3.47
C TYR A 49 5.52 13.62 -4.48
N GLY A 50 6.31 14.67 -4.25
CA GLY A 50 6.50 15.75 -5.24
C GLY A 50 7.08 15.24 -6.56
N LEU A 51 8.06 14.32 -6.50
CA LEU A 51 8.60 13.65 -7.68
C LEU A 51 7.53 12.77 -8.36
N ALA A 52 6.85 11.92 -7.61
CA ALA A 52 5.83 11.03 -8.13
C ALA A 52 4.70 11.81 -8.82
N ARG A 53 4.27 12.93 -8.22
CA ARG A 53 3.19 13.77 -8.77
C ARG A 53 3.47 14.25 -10.19
N HIS A 54 4.72 14.50 -10.54
CA HIS A 54 5.12 14.93 -11.89
C HIS A 54 4.72 13.93 -12.98
N TYR A 55 4.69 12.63 -12.64
CA TYR A 55 4.47 11.54 -13.60
C TYR A 55 3.02 11.02 -13.62
N ASP A 56 2.15 11.56 -12.77
CA ASP A 56 0.74 11.17 -12.66
C ASP A 56 0.55 9.64 -12.58
N PRO A 57 1.18 8.95 -11.60
CA PRO A 57 1.13 7.50 -11.49
C PRO A 57 -0.26 7.01 -11.09
N PHE A 58 -0.58 5.76 -11.45
CA PHE A 58 -1.83 5.13 -11.02
C PHE A 58 -1.80 4.84 -9.51
N LEU A 59 -0.63 4.45 -9.00
CA LEU A 59 -0.44 4.06 -7.61
C LEU A 59 0.88 4.60 -7.07
N VAL A 60 0.86 5.01 -5.80
CA VAL A 60 2.04 5.23 -4.98
C VAL A 60 1.74 4.70 -3.58
N ASN A 61 2.64 3.92 -2.98
CA ASN A 61 2.57 3.64 -1.55
C ASN A 61 3.91 3.89 -0.88
N THR A 62 3.80 4.28 0.39
CA THR A 62 4.89 4.05 1.34
C THR A 62 4.95 2.56 1.67
N VAL A 63 6.15 2.03 1.90
CA VAL A 63 6.38 0.70 2.46
C VAL A 63 6.81 0.87 3.92
N VAL A 64 5.83 1.17 4.77
CA VAL A 64 6.11 1.65 6.13
C VAL A 64 6.57 0.49 7.00
N GLY A 65 7.74 0.63 7.64
CA GLY A 65 8.32 -0.43 8.49
C GLY A 65 9.13 -1.49 7.74
N PHE A 66 9.32 -1.35 6.43
CA PHE A 66 10.02 -2.35 5.60
C PHE A 66 11.52 -2.46 5.86
N ILE A 67 12.19 -1.35 6.20
CA ILE A 67 13.66 -1.35 6.28
C ILE A 67 14.14 -1.93 7.61
N GLY A 68 13.72 -1.36 8.73
CA GLY A 68 14.19 -1.81 10.05
C GLY A 68 14.03 -0.79 11.18
N PRO A 69 14.34 -1.21 12.42
CA PRO A 69 14.18 -0.43 13.64
C PRO A 69 15.08 0.80 13.72
N GLU A 70 16.14 0.87 12.91
CA GLU A 70 17.05 2.01 12.84
C GLU A 70 16.40 3.26 12.23
N TYR A 71 15.29 3.11 11.50
CA TYR A 71 14.50 4.22 10.93
C TYR A 71 13.14 4.38 11.62
N LEU A 72 12.47 3.26 11.93
CA LEU A 72 11.19 3.22 12.63
C LEU A 72 11.20 2.04 13.61
N TYR A 73 11.42 2.33 14.89
CA TYR A 73 11.77 1.34 15.90
C TYR A 73 10.65 0.38 16.29
N ASN A 74 9.43 0.91 16.46
CA ASN A 74 8.31 0.17 17.06
C ASN A 74 6.92 0.60 16.55
N ASP A 75 5.88 -0.05 17.07
CA ASP A 75 4.47 0.18 16.73
C ASP A 75 4.10 1.66 16.65
N ARG A 76 4.48 2.42 17.68
CA ARG A 76 4.14 3.84 17.79
C ARG A 76 4.72 4.64 16.62
N GLN A 77 5.96 4.35 16.24
CA GLN A 77 6.65 5.07 15.19
C GLN A 77 6.13 4.65 13.82
N ILE A 78 5.90 3.35 13.59
CA ILE A 78 5.38 2.82 12.32
C ILE A 78 3.97 3.33 12.05
N ILE A 79 3.06 3.29 13.04
CA ILE A 79 1.71 3.86 12.88
C ILE A 79 1.78 5.36 12.56
N ARG A 80 2.63 6.08 13.29
CA ARG A 80 2.77 7.52 13.10
C ARG A 80 3.26 7.85 11.69
N ALA A 81 4.30 7.18 11.23
CA ALA A 81 4.86 7.35 9.90
C ALA A 81 3.85 7.00 8.80
N GLY A 82 3.13 5.89 8.93
CA GLY A 82 2.11 5.50 7.94
C GLY A 82 1.01 6.55 7.77
N LEU A 83 0.56 7.16 8.88
CA LEU A 83 -0.43 8.24 8.85
C LEU A 83 0.14 9.54 8.26
N GLU A 84 1.40 9.87 8.55
CA GLU A 84 2.10 11.02 7.98
C GLU A 84 2.26 10.87 6.47
N ASP A 85 2.77 9.73 6.03
CA ASP A 85 3.03 9.38 4.63
C ASP A 85 1.76 9.43 3.80
N HIS A 86 0.69 8.77 4.28
CA HIS A 86 -0.60 8.83 3.61
C HIS A 86 -1.15 10.26 3.50
N PHE A 87 -1.10 11.04 4.59
CA PHE A 87 -1.55 12.43 4.57
C PHE A 87 -0.76 13.28 3.57
N MET A 88 0.57 13.20 3.59
CA MET A 88 1.45 13.98 2.72
C MET A 88 1.29 13.58 1.25
N GLY A 89 1.11 12.29 0.96
CA GLY A 89 0.83 11.82 -0.39
C GLY A 89 -0.52 12.33 -0.90
N LYS A 90 -1.58 12.24 -0.09
CA LYS A 90 -2.89 12.81 -0.45
C LYS A 90 -2.83 14.33 -0.64
N LEU A 91 -2.14 15.05 0.23
CA LEU A 91 -1.95 16.50 0.11
C LEU A 91 -1.19 16.88 -1.16
N SER A 92 -0.25 16.03 -1.58
CA SER A 92 0.52 16.20 -2.83
C SER A 92 -0.30 15.85 -4.09
N GLY A 93 -1.52 15.32 -3.93
CA GLY A 93 -2.44 15.00 -5.03
C GLY A 93 -2.07 13.75 -5.81
N ILE A 94 -1.49 12.74 -5.14
CA ILE A 94 -1.18 11.42 -5.73
C ILE A 94 -2.12 10.33 -5.18
N SER A 95 -2.24 9.23 -5.92
CA SER A 95 -3.01 8.04 -5.55
C SER A 95 -2.28 7.26 -4.45
N MET A 96 -2.40 7.73 -3.21
CA MET A 96 -1.59 7.26 -2.09
C MET A 96 -2.22 6.06 -1.36
N GLY A 97 -1.53 4.93 -1.42
CA GLY A 97 -1.72 3.74 -0.59
C GLY A 97 -0.64 3.60 0.48
N CYS A 98 -0.64 2.45 1.17
CA CYS A 98 0.34 2.12 2.18
C CYS A 98 0.48 0.60 2.27
N ASP A 99 1.69 0.08 2.11
CA ASP A 99 2.00 -1.26 2.59
C ASP A 99 2.22 -1.19 4.10
N CYS A 100 1.21 -1.64 4.86
CA CYS A 100 1.24 -1.67 6.32
C CYS A 100 2.06 -2.88 6.75
N CYS A 101 3.30 -2.66 7.14
CA CYS A 101 4.22 -3.77 7.38
C CYS A 101 5.22 -3.53 8.51
N TYR A 102 5.94 -4.59 8.86
CA TYR A 102 7.07 -4.54 9.78
C TYR A 102 8.04 -5.68 9.48
N THR A 103 9.29 -5.55 9.94
CA THR A 103 10.29 -6.61 9.89
C THR A 103 10.47 -7.28 11.24
N ASN A 104 10.91 -8.54 11.24
CA ASN A 104 11.07 -9.37 12.44
C ASN A 104 12.10 -8.87 13.48
N HIS A 105 12.90 -7.86 13.12
CA HIS A 105 13.89 -7.27 14.01
C HIS A 105 13.47 -5.88 14.53
N ALA A 106 12.31 -5.36 14.11
CA ALA A 106 11.66 -4.23 14.75
C ALA A 106 10.87 -4.69 15.99
N ASP A 107 10.65 -3.78 16.94
CA ASP A 107 9.79 -4.01 18.11
C ASP A 107 8.32 -3.82 17.70
N ALA A 108 7.81 -4.79 16.95
CA ALA A 108 6.50 -4.77 16.29
C ALA A 108 5.96 -6.20 16.08
N ASP A 109 4.65 -6.34 15.99
CA ASP A 109 3.97 -7.60 15.68
C ASP A 109 2.79 -7.42 14.71
N GLN A 110 2.09 -8.50 14.33
CA GLN A 110 1.01 -8.43 13.35
C GLN A 110 -0.17 -7.54 13.79
N ASN A 111 -0.39 -7.35 15.10
CA ASN A 111 -1.44 -6.45 15.58
C ASN A 111 -1.14 -5.00 15.19
N LEU A 112 0.14 -4.64 15.00
CA LEU A 112 0.54 -3.35 14.43
C LEU A 112 -0.09 -3.13 13.05
N ASN A 113 0.07 -4.10 12.15
CA ASN A 113 -0.47 -4.03 10.79
C ASN A 113 -1.99 -3.90 10.82
N GLU A 114 -2.65 -4.70 11.66
CA GLU A 114 -4.10 -4.68 11.82
C GLU A 114 -4.62 -3.35 12.40
N ASN A 115 -3.89 -2.76 13.35
CA ASN A 115 -4.20 -1.42 13.88
C ASN A 115 -4.05 -0.36 12.79
N LEU A 116 -2.90 -0.35 12.10
CA LEU A 116 -2.55 0.69 11.13
C LEU A 116 -3.47 0.66 9.92
N MET A 117 -3.76 -0.52 9.36
CA MET A 117 -4.62 -0.63 8.17
C MET A 117 -6.04 -0.09 8.43
N ILE A 118 -6.59 -0.27 9.63
CA ILE A 118 -7.91 0.25 9.99
C ILE A 118 -7.87 1.77 10.07
N LEU A 119 -6.86 2.33 10.74
CA LEU A 119 -6.67 3.79 10.83
C LEU A 119 -6.53 4.40 9.44
N LEU A 120 -5.70 3.82 8.58
CA LEU A 120 -5.50 4.27 7.21
C LEU A 120 -6.74 4.13 6.34
N ALA A 121 -7.49 3.04 6.48
CA ALA A 121 -8.75 2.88 5.77
C ALA A 121 -9.77 3.95 6.16
N THR A 122 -9.86 4.31 7.45
CA THR A 122 -10.72 5.43 7.89
C THR A 122 -10.22 6.79 7.40
N ALA A 123 -8.91 6.94 7.15
CA ALA A 123 -8.33 8.10 6.48
C ALA A 123 -8.55 8.11 4.95
N GLY A 124 -9.16 7.05 4.39
CA GLY A 124 -9.42 6.90 2.97
C GLY A 124 -8.20 6.46 2.16
N CYS A 125 -7.29 5.68 2.75
CA CYS A 125 -6.15 5.06 2.05
C CYS A 125 -6.61 4.32 0.79
N ASN A 126 -5.91 4.54 -0.33
CA ASN A 126 -6.37 4.04 -1.63
C ASN A 126 -6.25 2.52 -1.74
N TYR A 127 -5.22 1.93 -1.15
CA TYR A 127 -4.97 0.49 -1.15
C TYR A 127 -3.93 0.10 -0.09
N ILE A 128 -3.94 -1.19 0.25
CA ILE A 128 -2.93 -1.90 1.05
C ILE A 128 -2.52 -3.18 0.31
N MET A 129 -1.50 -3.87 0.79
CA MET A 129 -1.05 -5.14 0.22
C MET A 129 -1.89 -6.32 0.69
N GLY A 130 -1.63 -7.50 0.12
CA GLY A 130 -2.29 -8.74 0.51
C GLY A 130 -1.42 -9.94 0.21
N MET A 131 -1.08 -10.70 1.24
CA MET A 131 -0.38 -11.99 1.12
C MET A 131 -1.08 -13.08 1.94
N PRO A 132 -0.76 -14.38 1.73
CA PRO A 132 -1.25 -15.45 2.60
C PRO A 132 -0.80 -15.19 4.06
N LEU A 133 -1.75 -14.77 4.90
CA LEU A 133 -1.51 -14.35 6.29
C LEU A 133 -0.46 -13.22 6.46
N GLY A 134 -0.17 -12.48 5.40
CA GLY A 134 0.82 -11.39 5.45
C GLY A 134 2.28 -11.85 5.41
N ASP A 135 2.57 -13.14 5.33
CA ASP A 135 3.93 -13.69 5.33
C ASP A 135 4.56 -13.61 3.93
N ASP A 136 5.59 -12.77 3.79
CA ASP A 136 6.42 -12.73 2.60
C ASP A 136 7.65 -13.63 2.75
N ILE A 137 7.53 -14.84 2.20
CA ILE A 137 8.55 -15.89 2.27
C ILE A 137 9.87 -15.56 1.55
N MET A 138 9.92 -14.47 0.77
CA MET A 138 11.12 -14.08 0.02
C MET A 138 11.70 -12.75 0.49
N LEU A 139 10.85 -11.79 0.85
CA LEU A 139 11.29 -10.48 1.36
C LEU A 139 11.55 -10.48 2.87
N ASN A 140 11.13 -11.53 3.60
CA ASN A 140 11.39 -11.74 5.03
C ASN A 140 10.84 -10.62 5.95
N TYR A 141 9.64 -10.14 5.63
CA TYR A 141 8.88 -9.17 6.43
C TYR A 141 7.41 -9.60 6.46
N GLN A 142 6.61 -8.97 7.33
CA GLN A 142 5.18 -9.23 7.39
C GLN A 142 4.37 -8.00 6.98
N THR A 143 3.44 -8.21 6.04
CA THR A 143 2.46 -7.25 5.54
C THR A 143 1.04 -7.63 5.96
N THR A 144 0.02 -7.04 5.35
CA THR A 144 -1.40 -7.37 5.53
C THR A 144 -1.80 -8.64 4.76
N ALA A 145 -2.76 -9.37 5.32
CA ALA A 145 -3.30 -10.58 4.74
C ALA A 145 -4.38 -10.29 3.68
N PHE A 146 -4.71 -11.29 2.85
CA PHE A 146 -5.95 -11.22 2.04
C PHE A 146 -7.21 -11.03 2.89
N HIS A 147 -7.22 -11.63 4.10
CA HIS A 147 -8.30 -11.51 5.08
C HIS A 147 -8.52 -10.07 5.51
N ASP A 148 -7.44 -9.31 5.67
CA ASP A 148 -7.46 -7.94 6.17
C ASP A 148 -8.23 -7.00 5.24
N THR A 149 -8.01 -7.14 3.93
CA THR A 149 -8.77 -6.36 2.93
C THR A 149 -10.27 -6.66 3.01
N ALA A 150 -10.65 -7.94 3.16
CA ALA A 150 -12.06 -8.32 3.30
C ALA A 150 -12.65 -7.82 4.62
N THR A 151 -11.88 -7.88 5.72
CA THR A 151 -12.25 -7.37 7.03
C THR A 151 -12.50 -5.87 6.97
N VAL A 152 -11.55 -5.07 6.47
CA VAL A 152 -11.67 -3.61 6.35
C VAL A 152 -12.90 -3.22 5.53
N ARG A 153 -13.10 -3.84 4.36
CA ARG A 153 -14.25 -3.57 3.50
C ARG A 153 -15.57 -3.83 4.21
N GLN A 154 -15.71 -4.99 4.84
CA GLN A 154 -16.95 -5.35 5.53
C GLN A 154 -17.17 -4.56 6.83
N LEU A 155 -16.09 -4.16 7.51
CA LEU A 155 -16.13 -3.37 8.75
C LEU A 155 -16.57 -1.94 8.46
N LEU A 156 -16.02 -1.32 7.42
CA LEU A 156 -16.24 0.08 7.07
C LEU A 156 -17.28 0.29 5.96
N ASN A 157 -17.92 -0.79 5.48
CA ASN A 157 -18.84 -0.78 4.34
C ASN A 157 -18.21 -0.14 3.07
N LEU A 158 -16.92 -0.41 2.85
CA LEU A 158 -16.19 0.00 1.65
C LEU A 158 -16.30 -1.06 0.56
N ARG A 159 -16.19 -0.64 -0.69
CA ARG A 159 -16.26 -1.51 -1.85
C ARG A 159 -14.91 -1.60 -2.57
N PRO A 160 -14.62 -2.70 -3.29
CA PRO A 160 -13.53 -2.72 -4.26
C PRO A 160 -13.72 -1.67 -5.36
N SER A 161 -12.72 -1.48 -6.22
CA SER A 161 -12.92 -0.73 -7.47
C SER A 161 -14.12 -1.28 -8.24
N PRO A 162 -14.98 -0.42 -8.82
CA PRO A 162 -16.29 -0.84 -9.31
C PRO A 162 -16.24 -1.86 -10.46
N GLU A 163 -15.19 -1.83 -11.28
CA GLU A 163 -14.93 -2.84 -12.31
C GLU A 163 -14.64 -4.20 -11.69
N PHE A 164 -13.83 -4.21 -10.62
CA PHE A 164 -13.43 -5.44 -9.93
C PHE A 164 -14.57 -5.98 -9.04
N GLU A 165 -15.34 -5.11 -8.39
CA GLU A 165 -16.53 -5.53 -7.63
C GLU A 165 -17.53 -6.27 -8.52
N ARG A 166 -17.85 -5.70 -9.69
CA ARG A 166 -18.73 -6.37 -10.67
C ARG A 166 -18.18 -7.74 -11.06
N TRP A 167 -16.87 -7.84 -11.32
CA TRP A 167 -16.25 -9.12 -11.63
C TRP A 167 -16.39 -10.12 -10.47
N LEU A 168 -16.10 -9.70 -9.23
CA LEU A 168 -16.28 -10.55 -8.04
C LEU A 168 -17.72 -11.04 -7.85
N GLU A 169 -18.70 -10.20 -8.17
CA GLU A 169 -20.12 -10.56 -8.18
C GLU A 169 -20.41 -11.61 -9.27
N THR A 170 -19.91 -11.42 -10.49
CA THR A 170 -20.08 -12.41 -11.57
C THR A 170 -19.43 -13.76 -11.25
N MET A 171 -18.32 -13.75 -10.52
CA MET A 171 -17.63 -14.96 -10.06
C MET A 171 -18.29 -15.62 -8.84
N GLY A 172 -19.32 -14.99 -8.25
CA GLY A 172 -19.98 -15.48 -7.04
C GLY A 172 -19.09 -15.40 -5.79
N ILE A 173 -18.04 -14.58 -5.81
CA ILE A 173 -17.09 -14.38 -4.71
C ILE A 173 -17.60 -13.30 -3.76
N MET A 174 -18.24 -12.26 -4.30
CA MET A 174 -18.80 -11.16 -3.51
C MET A 174 -20.30 -10.99 -3.79
N ALA A 175 -21.05 -10.59 -2.77
CA ALA A 175 -22.42 -10.12 -2.91
C ALA A 175 -22.67 -8.99 -1.91
N ASN A 176 -23.17 -7.85 -2.39
CA ASN A 176 -23.44 -6.67 -1.56
C ASN A 176 -22.21 -6.21 -0.73
N GLY A 177 -21.02 -6.23 -1.35
CA GLY A 177 -19.76 -5.85 -0.69
C GLY A 177 -19.23 -6.87 0.33
N ARG A 178 -19.86 -8.05 0.47
CA ARG A 178 -19.45 -9.10 1.41
C ARG A 178 -19.01 -10.36 0.69
N LEU A 179 -18.06 -11.08 1.29
CA LEU A 179 -17.65 -12.39 0.80
C LEU A 179 -18.82 -13.38 0.89
N THR A 180 -19.03 -14.18 -0.16
CA THR A 180 -20.04 -15.25 -0.13
C THR A 180 -19.53 -16.47 0.64
N LYS A 181 -20.40 -17.46 0.87
CA LYS A 181 -20.02 -18.73 1.53
C LYS A 181 -18.97 -19.55 0.76
N ARG A 182 -18.76 -19.27 -0.54
CA ARG A 182 -17.79 -19.97 -1.39
C ARG A 182 -16.47 -19.20 -1.55
N ALA A 183 -16.41 -17.97 -1.05
CA ALA A 183 -15.22 -17.13 -1.16
C ALA A 183 -14.14 -17.55 -0.15
N GLY A 184 -12.89 -17.20 -0.45
CA GLY A 184 -11.73 -17.61 0.35
C GLY A 184 -11.25 -19.04 0.06
N ASP A 185 -11.91 -19.75 -0.86
CA ASP A 185 -11.50 -21.07 -1.34
C ASP A 185 -10.91 -20.94 -2.75
N PRO A 186 -9.57 -21.10 -2.93
CA PRO A 186 -8.94 -21.00 -4.24
C PRO A 186 -9.34 -22.13 -5.20
N SER A 187 -9.92 -23.24 -4.71
CA SER A 187 -10.42 -24.30 -5.58
C SER A 187 -11.66 -23.89 -6.38
N LEU A 188 -12.30 -22.77 -6.04
CA LEU A 188 -13.44 -22.18 -6.77
C LEU A 188 -13.14 -21.93 -8.25
N PHE A 189 -11.87 -21.73 -8.61
CA PHE A 189 -11.43 -21.41 -9.96
C PHE A 189 -11.17 -22.63 -10.86
N PHE A 190 -11.50 -23.84 -10.39
CA PHE A 190 -11.37 -25.10 -11.12
C PHE A 190 -12.73 -25.82 -11.20
#